data_AF-A0A9P6D9N2-F1
#
_entry.id   AF-A0A9P6D9N2-F1
#
_cell.length_a   1.000
_cell.length_b   1.000
_cell.length_c   1.000
_cell.angle_alpha   90.00
_cell.angle_beta   90.00
_cell.angle_gamma   90.00
#
_symmetry.space_group_name_H-M   'P 1'
#
loop_
_entity.id
_entity.type
_entity.pdbx_description
1 polymer ?
#
loop_
_entity_poly.entity_id
_entity_poly.type
_entity_poly.pdbx_seq_one_letter_code
_entity_poly.pdbx_strand_id
1 'polypeptide(L)'
;MVDGNCSVLDKNRRPLGYVDVARLKEKWEAGQADPSSKVLQYMTKFKRTTAEPYTLVTPLSPLEDLEAFLQDNIFALVTDNDRKFVLAVATAADLETFVKRRGF
;
A
#
# COMPACT_ATOMS: atom_id res chain seq x y z
N MET A 1 9.37 5.27 -15.77
CA MET A 1 9.81 5.34 -14.36
C MET A 1 8.60 4.96 -13.51
N VAL A 2 8.75 4.17 -12.45
CA VAL A 2 7.58 3.60 -11.75
C VAL A 2 7.05 4.62 -10.73
N ASP A 3 5.94 5.28 -11.04
CA ASP A 3 5.28 6.28 -10.18
C ASP A 3 4.38 5.62 -9.12
N GLY A 4 4.89 4.57 -8.45
CA GLY A 4 4.10 3.71 -7.57
C GLY A 4 4.68 3.59 -6.16
N ASN A 5 3.82 3.29 -5.20
CA ASN A 5 4.24 2.97 -3.83
C ASN A 5 4.83 1.55 -3.76
N CYS A 6 5.93 1.39 -3.03
CA CYS A 6 6.51 0.07 -2.76
C CYS A 6 6.23 -0.38 -1.32
N SER A 7 5.62 -1.55 -1.16
CA SER A 7 5.43 -2.16 0.16
C SER A 7 6.76 -2.61 0.76
N VAL A 8 6.98 -2.32 2.05
CA VAL A 8 8.14 -2.78 2.81
C VAL A 8 7.72 -3.92 3.72
N LEU A 9 8.39 -5.07 3.62
CA LEU A 9 8.09 -6.27 4.39
C LEU A 9 9.24 -6.59 5.37
N ASP A 10 8.92 -7.26 6.48
CA ASP A 10 9.94 -7.87 7.33
C ASP A 10 10.44 -9.21 6.76
N LYS A 11 11.43 -9.82 7.44
CA LYS A 11 11.99 -11.13 7.06
C LYS A 11 10.97 -12.27 7.01
N ASN A 12 9.81 -12.11 7.64
CA ASN A 12 8.70 -13.07 7.68
C ASN A 12 7.57 -12.66 6.73
N ARG A 13 7.81 -11.73 5.79
CA ARG A 13 6.85 -11.19 4.82
C ARG A 13 5.71 -10.37 5.43
N ARG A 14 5.83 -9.95 6.69
CA ARG A 14 4.80 -9.11 7.33
C ARG A 14 4.93 -7.65 6.84
N PRO A 15 3.84 -6.99 6.40
CA PRO A 15 3.92 -5.62 5.92
C PRO A 15 4.24 -4.61 7.02
N LEU A 16 5.39 -3.92 6.93
CA LEU A 16 5.83 -2.90 7.89
C LEU A 16 5.31 -1.51 7.55
N GLY A 17 5.12 -1.24 6.26
CA GLY A 17 4.76 0.07 5.74
C GLY A 17 4.95 0.12 4.24
N TYR A 18 5.07 1.33 3.72
CA TYR A 18 5.33 1.59 2.31
C TYR A 18 6.25 2.78 2.12
N VAL A 19 6.90 2.82 0.96
CA VAL A 19 7.68 3.98 0.51
C VAL A 19 6.95 4.60 -0.66
N ASP A 20 6.70 5.90 -0.52
CA ASP A 20 6.32 6.77 -1.64
C ASP A 20 7.59 7.10 -2.43
N VAL A 21 7.70 6.50 -3.62
CA VAL A 21 8.89 6.62 -4.47
C VAL A 21 9.04 8.04 -5.02
N ALA A 22 7.93 8.71 -5.35
CA ALA A 22 7.97 10.09 -5.82
C ALA A 22 8.49 11.02 -4.73
N ARG A 23 7.94 10.92 -3.51
CA ARG A 23 8.39 11.71 -2.36
C ARG A 23 9.84 11.40 -1.97
N LEU A 24 10.27 10.13 -2.06
CA LEU A 24 11.66 9.77 -1.79
C LEU A 24 12.60 10.38 -2.83
N LYS A 25 12.20 10.40 -4.10
CA LYS A 25 12.96 11.04 -5.19
C LYS A 25 13.10 12.54 -4.98
N GLU A 26 12.03 13.23 -4.59
CA GLU A 26 12.09 14.67 -4.25
C GLU A 26 13.10 14.95 -3.11
N LYS A 27 13.06 14.12 -2.05
CA LYS A 27 14.04 14.23 -0.94
C LYS A 27 15.46 13.96 -1.40
N TRP A 28 15.66 12.98 -2.27
CA TRP A 28 16.95 12.66 -2.88
C TRP A 28 17.51 13.85 -3.66
N GLU A 29 16.71 14.42 -4.57
CA GLU A 29 17.09 15.57 -5.39
C GLU A 29 17.35 16.83 -4.55
N ALA A 30 16.65 16.98 -3.42
CA ALA A 30 16.89 18.05 -2.44
C ALA A 30 18.11 17.82 -1.52
N GLY A 31 18.85 16.71 -1.67
CA GLY A 31 19.99 16.35 -0.81
C GLY A 31 19.59 15.93 0.62
N GLN A 32 18.33 15.57 0.83
CA GLN A 32 17.74 15.19 2.13
C GLN A 32 17.58 13.67 2.29
N ALA A 33 17.99 12.90 1.28
CA ALA A 33 18.11 11.44 1.38
C ALA A 33 19.53 11.00 0.98
N ASP A 34 20.06 10.01 1.69
CA ASP A 34 21.39 9.43 1.47
C ASP A 34 21.21 8.02 0.87
N PRO A 35 21.92 7.63 -0.21
CA PRO A 35 21.64 6.37 -0.89
C PRO A 35 22.15 5.16 -0.09
N SER A 36 22.98 5.39 0.93
CA SER A 36 23.48 4.39 1.87
C SER A 36 22.53 4.20 3.06
N SER A 37 21.55 5.09 3.23
CA SER A 37 20.57 4.97 4.31
C SER A 37 19.59 3.83 4.05
N LYS A 38 19.19 3.15 5.12
CA LYS A 38 18.20 2.07 5.03
C LYS A 38 16.86 2.65 4.56
N VAL A 39 16.22 1.98 3.61
CA VAL A 39 14.86 2.32 3.13
C VAL A 39 13.84 2.48 4.26
N LEU A 40 14.02 1.73 5.36
CA LEU A 40 13.21 1.82 6.59
C LEU A 40 13.15 3.24 7.19
N GLN A 41 14.13 4.11 6.92
CA GLN A 41 14.14 5.49 7.40
C GLN A 41 13.15 6.39 6.65
N TYR A 42 12.80 6.02 5.41
CA TYR A 42 11.95 6.83 4.54
C TYR A 42 10.54 6.26 4.37
N MET A 43 10.23 5.13 4.99
CA MET A 43 8.90 4.52 4.89
C MET A 43 7.87 5.24 5.75
N THR A 44 6.63 5.29 5.24
CA THR A 44 5.44 5.47 6.07
C THR A 44 5.12 4.14 6.74
N LYS A 45 5.11 4.11 8.07
CA LYS A 45 4.80 2.90 8.83
C LYS A 45 3.30 2.68 8.88
N PHE A 46 2.88 1.42 8.74
CA PHE A 46 1.51 1.08 9.09
C PHE A 46 1.32 1.22 10.58
N LYS A 47 0.25 1.90 10.96
CA LYS A 47 -0.19 1.97 12.35
C LYS A 47 -0.68 0.60 12.78
N ARG A 48 -0.23 0.14 13.94
CA ARG A 48 -0.58 -1.16 14.51
C ARG A 48 -0.99 -0.94 15.95
N THR A 49 -2.20 -0.43 16.12
CA THR A 49 -2.77 -0.16 17.44
C THR A 49 -4.07 -0.93 17.58
N THR A 50 -4.52 -1.18 18.81
CA THR A 50 -5.82 -1.82 19.05
C THR A 50 -6.98 -0.96 18.51
N ALA A 51 -6.80 0.37 18.44
CA ALA A 51 -7.79 1.30 17.91
C ALA A 51 -7.86 1.32 16.37
N GLU A 52 -6.81 0.85 15.70
CA GLU A 52 -6.73 0.74 14.24
C GLU A 52 -6.32 -0.68 13.86
N PRO A 53 -7.24 -1.67 14.01
CA PRO A 53 -6.94 -3.05 13.68
C PRO A 53 -6.69 -3.24 12.19
N TYR A 54 -5.94 -4.28 11.85
CA TYR A 54 -5.67 -4.63 10.46
C TYR A 54 -6.96 -5.09 9.76
N THR A 55 -7.35 -4.39 8.69
CA THR A 55 -8.43 -4.81 7.79
C THR A 55 -7.90 -5.81 6.76
N LEU A 56 -8.51 -6.99 6.69
CA LEU A 56 -8.16 -8.01 5.71
C LEU A 56 -8.84 -7.73 4.37
N VAL A 57 -8.04 -7.46 3.35
CA VAL A 57 -8.50 -7.38 1.96
C VAL A 57 -7.92 -8.54 1.17
N THR A 58 -8.78 -9.31 0.51
CA THR A 58 -8.41 -10.49 -0.28
C THR A 58 -8.99 -10.38 -1.69
N PRO A 59 -8.57 -11.22 -2.66
CA PRO A 59 -9.20 -11.24 -3.99
C PRO A 59 -10.70 -11.57 -3.98
N LEU A 60 -11.23 -12.09 -2.87
CA LEU A 60 -12.66 -12.41 -2.70
C LEU A 60 -13.41 -11.36 -1.89
N SER A 61 -12.75 -10.30 -1.41
CA SER A 61 -13.42 -9.21 -0.71
C SER A 61 -14.44 -8.53 -1.63
N PRO A 62 -15.66 -8.24 -1.15
CA PRO A 62 -16.63 -7.45 -1.88
C PRO A 62 -16.06 -6.10 -2.34
N LEU A 63 -16.49 -5.63 -3.50
CA LEU A 63 -16.02 -4.34 -4.04
C LEU A 63 -16.48 -3.16 -3.19
N GLU A 64 -17.67 -3.24 -2.60
CA GLU A 64 -18.19 -2.24 -1.66
C GLU A 64 -17.33 -2.12 -0.39
N ASP A 65 -16.83 -3.23 0.14
CA ASP A 65 -15.92 -3.23 1.29
C ASP A 65 -14.57 -2.61 0.92
N LEU A 66 -14.05 -2.93 -0.28
CA LEU A 66 -12.83 -2.34 -0.80
C LEU A 66 -13.00 -0.83 -1.03
N GLU A 67 -14.13 -0.40 -1.60
CA GLU A 67 -14.46 1.00 -1.83
C GLU A 67 -14.50 1.77 -0.51
N ALA A 68 -15.26 1.27 0.47
CA ALA A 68 -15.35 1.86 1.80
C ALA A 68 -13.97 1.96 2.47
N PHE A 69 -13.15 0.92 2.38
CA PHE A 69 -11.78 0.96 2.90
C PHE A 69 -10.92 2.04 2.24
N LEU A 70 -11.06 2.23 0.92
CA LEU A 70 -10.29 3.21 0.14
C LEU A 70 -10.76 4.66 0.31
N GLN A 71 -11.88 4.91 1.00
CA GLN A 71 -12.30 6.29 1.35
C GLN A 71 -11.33 6.95 2.33
N ASP A 72 -10.79 6.18 3.27
CA ASP A 72 -9.87 6.66 4.31
C ASP A 72 -8.40 6.27 4.05
N ASN A 73 -8.14 5.39 3.08
CA ASN A 73 -6.82 4.83 2.80
C ASN A 73 -6.42 5.01 1.34
N ILE A 74 -5.21 5.49 1.11
CA ILE A 74 -4.69 5.75 -0.25
C ILE A 74 -4.49 4.49 -1.11
N PHE A 75 -4.41 3.31 -0.48
CA PHE A 75 -4.34 2.01 -1.15
C PHE A 75 -4.71 0.89 -0.16
N ALA A 76 -5.04 -0.29 -0.70
CA ALA A 76 -5.20 -1.54 0.02
C ALA A 76 -4.09 -2.53 -0.38
N LEU A 77 -3.56 -3.26 0.61
CA LEU A 77 -2.78 -4.47 0.34
C LEU A 77 -3.77 -5.63 0.19
N VAL A 78 -3.79 -6.23 -1.00
CA VAL A 78 -4.57 -7.44 -1.25
C VAL A 78 -3.71 -8.64 -0.88
N THR A 79 -4.13 -9.43 0.10
CA THR A 79 -3.38 -10.59 0.59
C THR A 79 -4.13 -11.91 0.40
N ASP A 80 -3.43 -13.02 0.65
CA ASP A 80 -4.11 -14.29 0.96
C ASP A 80 -4.84 -14.22 2.31
N ASN A 81 -5.69 -15.21 2.59
CA ASN A 81 -6.50 -15.27 3.82
C ASN A 81 -5.63 -15.28 5.09
N ASP A 82 -4.46 -15.90 5.03
CA ASP A 82 -3.53 -15.99 6.17
C ASP A 82 -2.66 -14.75 6.35
N ARG A 83 -2.77 -13.75 5.45
CA ARG A 83 -1.94 -12.52 5.41
C ARG A 83 -0.44 -12.81 5.26
N LYS A 84 -0.11 -13.96 4.66
CA LYS A 84 1.27 -14.43 4.48
C LYS A 84 1.91 -13.85 3.21
N PHE A 85 1.09 -13.48 2.24
CA PHE A 85 1.51 -13.00 0.93
C PHE A 85 0.72 -11.76 0.53
N VAL A 86 1.43 -10.69 0.17
CA VAL A 86 0.84 -9.58 -0.60
C VAL A 86 0.76 -10.03 -2.05
N LEU A 87 -0.46 -10.12 -2.58
CA LEU A 87 -0.77 -10.58 -3.93
C LEU A 87 -0.87 -9.40 -4.90
N ALA A 88 -1.40 -8.26 -4.42
CA ALA A 88 -1.58 -7.05 -5.20
C ALA A 88 -1.67 -5.81 -4.29
N VAL A 89 -1.59 -4.64 -4.93
CA VAL A 89 -1.98 -3.35 -4.34
C VAL A 89 -3.18 -2.86 -5.13
N ALA A 90 -4.22 -2.39 -4.44
CA ALA A 90 -5.40 -1.80 -5.07
C ALA A 90 -5.55 -0.33 -4.64
N THR A 91 -5.84 0.54 -5.59
CA THR A 91 -6.11 1.97 -5.36
C THR A 91 -7.54 2.33 -5.77
N ALA A 92 -8.00 3.51 -5.35
CA ALA A 92 -9.29 4.03 -5.81
C ALA A 92 -9.36 4.18 -7.34
N ALA A 93 -8.24 4.54 -7.99
CA ALA A 93 -8.15 4.64 -9.44
C ALA A 93 -8.28 3.27 -10.15
N ASP A 94 -7.75 2.21 -9.54
CA ASP A 94 -7.92 0.84 -10.04
C ASP A 94 -9.39 0.41 -9.98
N LEU A 95 -10.07 0.74 -8.87
CA LEU A 95 -11.49 0.46 -8.70
C LEU A 95 -12.35 1.23 -9.70
N GLU A 96 -12.10 2.53 -9.89
CA GLU A 96 -12.78 3.35 -10.90
C GLU A 96 -12.58 2.78 -12.31
N THR A 97 -11.36 2.37 -12.63
CA THR A 97 -11.03 1.73 -13.92
C THR A 97 -11.77 0.40 -14.09
N PHE A 98 -11.88 -0.39 -13.02
CA PHE A 98 -12.60 -1.66 -13.02
C PHE A 98 -14.10 -1.47 -13.30
N VAL A 99 -14.74 -0.50 -12.63
CA VAL A 99 -16.17 -0.18 -12.81
C VAL A 99 -16.45 0.27 -14.25
N LYS A 100 -15.66 1.23 -14.77
CA LYS A 100 -15.79 1.74 -16.15
C LYS A 100 -15.69 0.64 -17.21
N ARG A 101 -14.79 -0.34 -17.03
CA ARG A 101 -14.60 -1.44 -17.98
C ARG A 101 -15.74 -2.45 -17.99
N ARG A 102 -16.53 -2.53 -16.91
CA ARG A 102 -17.67 -3.45 -16.81
C ARG A 102 -19.01 -2.82 -17.15
N GLY A 103 -19.02 -1.55 -17.59
CA GLY A 103 -20.21 -0.91 -18.16
C GLY A 103 -21.21 -0.38 -17.14
N PHE A 104 -20.74 -0.05 -15.93
CA PHE A 104 -21.47 0.82 -15.00
C PHE A 104 -21.02 2.27 -15.18
#